data_AF-A0A4Q2D1K1-F1
#
_entry.id   AF-A0A4Q2D1K1-F1
#
_cell.length_a   1.000
_cell.length_b   1.000
_cell.length_c   1.000
_cell.angle_alpha   90.00
_cell.angle_beta   90.00
_cell.angle_gamma   90.00
#
_symmetry.space_group_name_H-M   'P 1'
#
loop_
_entity.id
_entity.type
_entity.pdbx_description
1 polymer ?
#
loop_
_entity_poly.entity_id
_entity_poly.type
_entity_poly.pdbx_seq_one_letter_code
_entity_poly.pdbx_strand_id
1 'polypeptide(L)'
;MANSPSSVSDSDSVIDAKYDEFLDTLTNLFSTSFTTESLCSIIREHRTEPMPSALGEATWAFCTKHPELIESVMTKVKGALDDEGINTLEIPDLAFEEHVSTFPQRFFLSLSDCVNGQAHYYSDNNIGNKIFPDKNEFEELGIHPICSAALVIAMGRKLGLGDVGPWYSMALEGLQFSVPATSMTEEDEGAQEICALAALTFFRTFGAEQFTSLMSSPADGQTYGTVLNLLKVLKEKEVIKYRPGVTLLERVISDVESHNKQEHSVGEVYRDLFLSENKEGS
;
A
#
# COMPACT_ATOMS: atom_id res chain seq x y z
N MET A 1 19.66 47.50 17.49
CA MET A 1 19.89 46.11 17.05
C MET A 1 19.31 45.21 18.12
N ALA A 2 18.17 44.57 17.83
CA ALA A 2 17.64 43.49 18.64
C ALA A 2 17.22 42.40 17.65
N ASN A 3 18.15 41.47 17.41
CA ASN A 3 17.84 40.22 16.72
C ASN A 3 17.21 39.28 17.76
N SER A 4 15.96 38.90 17.54
CA SER A 4 15.41 37.66 18.08
C SER A 4 15.09 36.77 16.89
N PRO A 5 15.84 35.68 16.71
CA PRO A 5 15.20 34.43 16.33
C PRO A 5 15.87 33.24 17.03
N SER A 6 15.13 32.47 17.85
CA SER A 6 15.59 31.14 18.26
C SER A 6 14.50 30.17 18.76
N SER A 7 13.21 30.48 18.70
CA SER A 7 12.19 29.62 19.31
C SER A 7 11.59 28.56 18.39
N VAL A 8 11.83 28.64 17.07
CA VAL A 8 11.25 27.72 16.07
C VAL A 8 12.19 26.54 15.78
N SER A 9 13.51 26.74 15.82
CA SER A 9 14.48 25.66 15.57
C SER A 9 14.53 24.61 16.68
N ASP A 10 14.25 25.02 17.92
CA ASP A 10 14.33 24.13 19.09
C ASP A 10 13.08 23.25 19.21
N SER A 11 11.91 23.74 18.79
CA SER A 11 10.66 22.96 18.79
C SER A 11 10.69 21.82 17.77
N ASP A 12 11.17 22.09 16.56
CA ASP A 12 11.22 21.10 15.48
C ASP A 12 12.15 19.94 15.86
N SER A 13 13.31 20.26 16.46
CA SER A 13 14.27 19.25 16.93
C SER A 13 13.72 18.31 18.02
N VAL A 14 12.77 18.78 18.84
CA VAL A 14 12.14 17.98 19.90
C VAL A 14 11.03 17.09 19.32
N ILE A 15 10.29 17.58 18.33
CA ILE A 15 9.28 16.82 17.59
C ILE A 15 9.95 15.68 16.82
N ASP A 16 11.05 15.96 16.12
CA ASP A 16 11.84 14.96 15.39
C ASP A 16 12.41 13.88 16.32
N ALA A 17 12.99 14.28 17.47
CA ALA A 17 13.51 13.31 18.43
C ALA A 17 12.41 12.40 19.02
N LYS A 18 11.19 12.94 19.21
CA LYS A 18 10.04 12.16 19.67
C LYS A 18 9.49 11.24 18.59
N TYR A 19 9.50 11.70 17.35
CA TYR A 19 9.15 10.89 16.19
C TYR A 19 10.02 9.63 16.13
N ASP A 20 11.35 9.81 16.15
CA ASP A 20 12.32 8.72 16.10
C ASP A 20 12.15 7.74 17.28
N GLU A 21 11.94 8.25 18.50
CA GLU A 21 11.68 7.43 19.70
C GLU A 21 10.43 6.54 19.53
N PHE A 22 9.35 7.10 18.96
CA PHE A 22 8.12 6.34 18.72
C PHE A 22 8.27 5.36 17.57
N LEU A 23 8.95 5.75 16.50
CA LEU A 23 9.23 4.88 15.36
C LEU A 23 10.02 3.65 15.80
N ASP A 24 11.06 3.83 16.61
CA ASP A 24 11.83 2.72 17.20
C ASP A 24 10.96 1.84 18.10
N THR A 25 10.14 2.44 18.97
CA THR A 25 9.25 1.71 19.87
C THR A 25 8.26 0.84 19.10
N LEU A 26 7.64 1.39 18.05
CA LEU A 26 6.64 0.71 17.24
C LEU A 26 7.26 -0.35 16.32
N THR A 27 8.44 -0.08 15.76
CA THR A 27 9.21 -1.06 14.98
C THR A 27 9.58 -2.27 15.84
N ASN A 28 10.03 -2.02 17.08
CA ASN A 28 10.31 -3.09 18.04
C ASN A 28 9.03 -3.86 18.41
N LEU A 29 7.90 -3.17 18.63
CA LEU A 29 6.62 -3.80 18.92
C LEU A 29 6.20 -4.74 17.78
N PHE A 30 6.22 -4.28 16.53
CA PHE A 30 5.81 -5.06 15.37
C PHE A 30 6.73 -6.25 15.08
N SER A 31 8.03 -6.10 15.39
CA SER A 31 9.01 -7.18 15.31
C SER A 31 8.79 -8.28 16.37
N THR A 32 7.88 -8.07 17.32
CA THR A 32 7.49 -9.04 18.32
C THR A 32 6.03 -9.47 18.16
N SER A 33 5.62 -10.57 18.79
CA SER A 33 4.20 -10.95 18.82
C SER A 33 3.42 -10.00 19.73
N PHE A 34 2.82 -8.96 19.15
CA PHE A 34 2.05 -7.96 19.88
C PHE A 34 0.53 -8.19 19.78
N THR A 35 -0.21 -7.53 20.68
CA THR A 35 -1.68 -7.54 20.76
C THR A 35 -2.26 -6.14 20.47
N THR A 36 -3.54 -6.06 20.15
CA THR A 36 -4.25 -4.78 20.04
C THR A 36 -4.16 -3.97 21.33
N GLU A 37 -4.34 -4.59 22.50
CA GLU A 37 -4.30 -3.87 23.79
C GLU A 37 -2.90 -3.30 24.08
N SER A 38 -1.83 -4.03 23.76
CA SER A 38 -0.47 -3.49 23.92
C SER A 38 -0.24 -2.25 23.05
N LEU A 39 -0.78 -2.23 21.82
CA LEU A 39 -0.69 -1.05 20.96
C LEU A 39 -1.55 0.10 21.52
N CYS A 40 -2.75 -0.19 22.02
CA CYS A 40 -3.60 0.80 22.68
C CYS A 40 -2.92 1.44 23.89
N SER A 41 -2.23 0.65 24.73
CA SER A 41 -1.49 1.17 25.90
C SER A 41 -0.43 2.19 25.46
N ILE A 42 0.38 1.86 24.46
CA ILE A 42 1.43 2.74 23.95
C ILE A 42 0.83 4.05 23.41
N ILE A 43 -0.24 3.97 22.62
CA ILE A 43 -0.91 5.18 22.09
C ILE A 43 -1.47 6.04 23.24
N ARG A 44 -2.08 5.43 24.25
CA ARG A 44 -2.64 6.16 25.40
C ARG A 44 -1.58 6.78 26.30
N GLU A 45 -0.41 6.17 26.39
CA GLU A 45 0.76 6.70 27.10
C GLU A 45 1.43 7.85 26.34
N HIS A 46 1.37 7.83 24.99
CA HIS A 46 2.05 8.76 24.10
C HIS A 46 1.08 9.53 23.19
N ARG A 47 0.21 10.36 23.78
CA ARG A 47 -0.82 11.16 23.08
C ARG A 47 -0.27 12.45 22.48
N THR A 48 0.73 12.34 21.64
CA THR A 48 1.44 13.47 21.04
C THR A 48 1.32 13.46 19.52
N GLU A 49 1.50 14.63 18.89
CA GLU A 49 1.45 14.78 17.43
C GLU A 49 2.30 13.78 16.63
N PRO A 50 3.54 13.44 17.02
CA PRO A 50 4.38 12.56 16.19
C PRO A 50 3.91 11.10 16.18
N MET A 51 3.12 10.68 17.18
CA MET A 51 2.75 9.29 17.40
C MET A 51 1.93 8.66 16.26
N PRO A 52 0.83 9.26 15.76
CA PRO A 52 0.09 8.71 14.63
C PRO A 52 0.95 8.61 13.36
N SER A 53 1.85 9.58 13.13
CA SER A 53 2.76 9.57 11.99
C SER A 53 3.77 8.45 12.07
N ALA A 54 4.43 8.30 13.23
CA ALA A 54 5.37 7.22 13.50
C ALA A 54 4.69 5.84 13.38
N LEU A 55 3.42 5.72 13.79
CA LEU A 55 2.63 4.51 13.59
C LEU A 55 2.35 4.21 12.12
N GLY A 56 2.05 5.23 11.32
CA GLY A 56 1.90 5.09 9.87
C GLY A 56 3.17 4.56 9.21
N GLU A 57 4.31 5.20 9.48
CA GLU A 57 5.61 4.80 8.92
C GLU A 57 6.05 3.42 9.41
N ALA A 58 5.97 3.14 10.73
CA ALA A 58 6.30 1.82 11.27
C ALA A 58 5.44 0.71 10.63
N THR A 59 4.15 1.00 10.40
CA THR A 59 3.23 0.03 9.78
C THR A 59 3.64 -0.23 8.34
N TRP A 60 3.91 0.83 7.56
CA TRP A 60 4.40 0.72 6.19
C TRP A 60 5.71 -0.08 6.13
N ALA A 61 6.72 0.34 6.89
CA ALA A 61 8.05 -0.27 6.91
C ALA A 61 8.02 -1.75 7.33
N PHE A 62 7.15 -2.11 8.28
CA PHE A 62 6.99 -3.52 8.67
C PHE A 62 6.31 -4.33 7.56
N CYS A 63 5.21 -3.81 7.00
CA CYS A 63 4.43 -4.48 5.97
C CYS A 63 5.21 -4.71 4.67
N THR A 64 6.13 -3.80 4.31
CA THR A 64 6.99 -3.98 3.14
C THR A 64 8.03 -5.07 3.35
N LYS A 65 8.58 -5.19 4.56
CA LYS A 65 9.56 -6.24 4.93
C LYS A 65 8.93 -7.61 5.15
N HIS A 66 7.67 -7.63 5.60
CA HIS A 66 6.94 -8.85 5.94
C HIS A 66 5.55 -8.91 5.29
N PRO A 67 5.45 -9.01 3.95
CA PRO A 67 4.16 -8.98 3.25
C PRO A 67 3.18 -10.07 3.69
N GLU A 68 3.67 -11.23 4.12
CA GLU A 68 2.87 -12.33 4.65
C GLU A 68 2.19 -12.03 5.99
N LEU A 69 2.68 -11.00 6.72
CA LEU A 69 2.16 -10.58 8.02
C LEU A 69 1.27 -9.34 7.95
N ILE A 70 1.09 -8.74 6.76
CA ILE A 70 0.27 -7.53 6.53
C ILE A 70 -1.10 -7.65 7.20
N GLU A 71 -1.82 -8.74 6.97
CA GLU A 71 -3.16 -8.90 7.54
C GLU A 71 -3.14 -8.91 9.06
N SER A 72 -2.20 -9.65 9.67
CA SER A 72 -2.12 -9.75 11.11
C SER A 72 -1.78 -8.41 11.77
N VAL A 73 -0.91 -7.60 11.17
CA VAL A 73 -0.52 -6.30 11.72
C VAL A 73 -1.63 -5.28 11.51
N MET A 74 -2.12 -5.14 10.28
CA MET A 74 -3.14 -4.14 9.96
C MET A 74 -4.46 -4.40 10.67
N THR A 75 -4.86 -5.65 10.91
CA THR A 75 -6.05 -5.95 11.72
C THR A 75 -5.87 -5.50 13.18
N LYS A 76 -4.68 -5.66 13.76
CA LYS A 76 -4.41 -5.19 15.13
C LYS A 76 -4.37 -3.67 15.21
N VAL A 77 -3.77 -3.02 14.21
CA VAL A 77 -3.77 -1.55 14.06
C VAL A 77 -5.19 -1.04 13.93
N LYS A 78 -6.01 -1.58 13.01
CA LYS A 78 -7.46 -1.25 12.90
C LYS A 78 -8.17 -1.40 14.24
N GLY A 79 -7.95 -2.52 14.94
CA GLY A 79 -8.54 -2.75 16.25
C GLY A 79 -8.15 -1.69 17.29
N ALA A 80 -6.92 -1.18 17.24
CA ALA A 80 -6.48 -0.11 18.13
C ALA A 80 -7.09 1.24 17.75
N LEU A 81 -7.26 1.51 16.45
CA LEU A 81 -7.92 2.73 15.97
C LEU A 81 -9.43 2.74 16.26
N ASP A 82 -10.05 1.57 16.37
CA ASP A 82 -11.46 1.41 16.75
C ASP A 82 -11.71 1.52 18.25
N ASP A 83 -10.66 1.49 19.07
CA ASP A 83 -10.78 1.66 20.51
C ASP A 83 -11.39 3.03 20.83
N GLU A 84 -12.42 3.05 21.68
CA GLU A 84 -13.19 4.26 21.99
C GLU A 84 -12.29 5.40 22.50
N GLY A 85 -11.24 5.07 23.27
CA GLY A 85 -10.31 6.05 23.82
C GLY A 85 -9.29 6.60 22.81
N ILE A 86 -9.15 5.98 21.63
CA ILE A 86 -8.20 6.35 20.58
C ILE A 86 -8.93 6.94 19.37
N ASN A 87 -10.07 6.36 18.98
CA ASN A 87 -10.95 6.82 17.90
C ASN A 87 -11.24 8.32 18.02
N THR A 88 -11.60 8.78 19.22
CA THR A 88 -11.97 10.17 19.48
C THR A 88 -10.81 11.01 20.01
N LEU A 89 -9.58 10.46 20.03
CA LEU A 89 -8.43 11.18 20.55
C LEU A 89 -8.06 12.30 19.58
N GLU A 90 -8.23 13.52 20.04
CA GLU A 90 -7.83 14.72 19.30
C GLU A 90 -6.32 14.94 19.41
N ILE A 91 -5.68 15.16 18.26
CA ILE A 91 -4.26 15.47 18.14
C ILE A 91 -4.15 16.89 17.58
N PRO A 92 -3.51 17.83 18.31
CA PRO A 92 -3.32 19.19 17.84
C PRO A 92 -2.40 19.22 16.61
N ASP A 93 -2.76 20.01 15.61
CA ASP A 93 -1.88 20.32 14.48
C ASP A 93 -0.95 21.47 14.87
N LEU A 94 0.34 21.20 15.06
CA LEU A 94 1.28 22.26 15.40
C LEU A 94 1.64 23.14 14.19
N ALA A 95 1.39 22.68 12.96
CA ALA A 95 1.58 23.47 11.75
C ALA A 95 0.42 24.44 11.49
N PHE A 96 -0.77 24.15 12.03
CA PHE A 96 -1.98 24.95 11.87
C PHE A 96 -2.71 25.10 13.22
N GLU A 97 -2.46 26.21 13.94
CA GLU A 97 -2.95 26.47 15.31
C GLU A 97 -4.48 26.28 15.53
N GLU A 98 -5.29 26.24 14.47
CA GLU A 98 -6.75 26.08 14.54
C GLU A 98 -7.27 24.71 14.02
N HIS A 99 -6.40 23.82 13.54
CA HIS A 99 -6.81 22.50 13.06
C HIS A 99 -6.59 21.40 14.11
N VAL A 100 -7.69 20.77 14.51
CA VAL A 100 -7.67 19.56 15.32
C VAL A 100 -8.20 18.42 14.46
N SER A 101 -7.45 17.32 14.46
CA SER A 101 -7.79 16.09 13.76
C SER A 101 -7.75 14.93 14.74
N THR A 102 -8.56 13.91 14.49
CA THR A 102 -8.51 12.69 15.30
C THR A 102 -7.25 11.88 15.02
N PHE A 103 -6.81 11.09 16.00
CA PHE A 103 -5.66 10.20 15.88
C PHE A 103 -5.78 9.27 14.66
N PRO A 104 -6.93 8.60 14.39
CA PRO A 104 -7.08 7.80 13.18
C PRO A 104 -6.89 8.61 11.90
N GLN A 105 -7.45 9.83 11.80
CA GLN A 105 -7.28 10.68 10.62
C GLN A 105 -5.81 11.00 10.34
N ARG A 106 -5.02 11.31 11.37
CA ARG A 106 -3.57 11.53 11.23
C ARG A 106 -2.85 10.27 10.79
N PHE A 107 -3.14 9.15 11.44
CA PHE A 107 -2.57 7.85 11.05
C PHE A 107 -2.85 7.53 9.58
N PHE A 108 -4.09 7.75 9.12
CA PHE A 108 -4.47 7.52 7.73
C PHE A 108 -3.72 8.41 6.76
N LEU A 109 -3.56 9.68 7.08
CA LEU A 109 -2.80 10.62 6.27
C LEU A 109 -1.35 10.14 6.14
N SER A 110 -0.68 9.84 7.25
CA SER A 110 0.72 9.41 7.25
C SER A 110 0.93 8.06 6.54
N LEU A 111 0.05 7.07 6.77
CA LEU A 111 0.12 5.81 6.04
C LEU A 111 -0.12 6.04 4.54
N SER A 112 -1.08 6.90 4.17
CA SER A 112 -1.36 7.25 2.78
C SER A 112 -0.16 7.95 2.13
N ASP A 113 0.54 8.84 2.83
CA ASP A 113 1.73 9.50 2.30
C ASP A 113 2.86 8.51 2.03
N CYS A 114 3.09 7.56 2.96
CA CYS A 114 4.07 6.48 2.79
C CYS A 114 3.73 5.62 1.56
N VAL A 115 2.47 5.22 1.43
CA VAL A 115 2.00 4.36 0.33
C VAL A 115 2.01 5.11 -0.99
N ASN A 116 1.45 6.33 -1.07
CA ASN A 116 1.35 7.12 -2.30
C ASN A 116 2.71 7.54 -2.83
N GLY A 117 3.63 7.89 -1.92
CA GLY A 117 5.02 8.17 -2.26
C GLY A 117 5.73 6.98 -2.94
N GLN A 118 5.22 5.76 -2.79
CA GLN A 118 5.79 4.54 -3.38
C GLN A 118 4.91 3.93 -4.49
N ALA A 119 3.62 4.24 -4.48
CA ALA A 119 2.61 3.75 -5.43
C ALA A 119 2.68 4.41 -6.80
N HIS A 120 3.14 5.66 -6.88
CA HIS A 120 3.10 6.48 -8.10
C HIS A 120 4.49 6.95 -8.56
N TYR A 121 5.56 6.28 -8.15
CA TYR A 121 6.91 6.77 -8.42
C TYR A 121 7.35 6.50 -9.87
N TYR A 122 7.15 7.52 -10.71
CA TYR A 122 7.80 7.76 -12.00
C TYR A 122 8.64 9.05 -11.89
N SER A 123 9.80 9.04 -11.23
CA SER A 123 10.94 9.91 -11.58
C SER A 123 12.18 9.65 -10.70
N ASP A 124 13.32 9.47 -11.34
CA ASP A 124 14.70 9.68 -10.85
C ASP A 124 15.38 8.67 -9.90
N ASN A 125 14.71 7.64 -9.39
CA ASN A 125 15.39 6.65 -8.52
C ASN A 125 15.67 5.32 -9.25
N ASN A 126 16.94 4.92 -9.23
CA ASN A 126 17.57 3.71 -9.83
C ASN A 126 16.97 2.34 -9.45
N ILE A 127 15.81 2.26 -8.79
CA ILE A 127 15.17 0.99 -8.33
C ILE A 127 14.96 0.04 -9.51
N GLY A 128 14.80 0.60 -10.71
CA GLY A 128 14.73 -0.12 -11.96
C GLY A 128 13.37 -0.80 -12.14
N ASN A 129 13.08 -1.14 -13.40
CA ASN A 129 11.82 -1.75 -13.80
C ASN A 129 11.78 -3.26 -13.51
N LYS A 130 12.25 -3.65 -12.32
CA LYS A 130 12.41 -5.04 -11.89
C LYS A 130 11.44 -5.36 -10.76
N ILE A 131 10.72 -6.48 -10.91
CA ILE A 131 9.84 -7.03 -9.87
C ILE A 131 10.61 -7.31 -8.57
N PHE A 132 11.86 -7.76 -8.70
CA PHE A 132 12.79 -8.03 -7.62
C PHE A 132 13.99 -7.08 -7.76
N PRO A 133 14.04 -5.98 -6.99
CA PRO A 133 15.16 -5.04 -7.01
C PRO A 133 16.49 -5.72 -6.64
N ASP A 134 17.60 -5.18 -7.13
CA ASP A 134 18.92 -5.72 -6.81
C ASP A 134 19.24 -5.52 -5.32
N LYS A 135 19.83 -6.57 -4.72
CA LYS A 135 20.09 -6.66 -3.28
C LYS A 135 20.85 -5.48 -2.68
N ASN A 136 21.64 -4.74 -3.45
CA ASN A 136 22.49 -3.69 -2.89
C ASN A 136 21.79 -2.32 -2.72
N GLU A 137 20.60 -2.13 -3.32
CA GLU A 137 19.88 -0.84 -3.22
C GLU A 137 18.57 -0.95 -2.41
N PHE A 138 17.94 -2.12 -2.35
CA PHE A 138 16.65 -2.33 -1.66
C PHE A 138 16.54 -3.72 -1.00
N GLU A 139 17.65 -4.25 -0.45
CA GLU A 139 17.74 -5.61 0.10
C GLU A 139 16.60 -5.98 1.06
N GLU A 140 16.09 -5.00 1.77
CA GLU A 140 15.09 -5.20 2.82
C GLU A 140 13.66 -5.40 2.28
N LEU A 141 13.35 -4.97 1.05
CA LEU A 141 11.96 -4.93 0.56
C LEU A 141 11.48 -6.24 -0.06
N GLY A 142 12.40 -7.09 -0.54
CA GLY A 142 12.11 -8.39 -1.15
C GLY A 142 11.36 -8.35 -2.50
N ILE A 143 10.48 -7.37 -2.74
CA ILE A 143 9.74 -7.12 -3.98
C ILE A 143 9.67 -5.60 -4.27
N HIS A 144 9.26 -5.23 -5.48
CA HIS A 144 9.14 -3.83 -5.90
C HIS A 144 8.15 -3.04 -5.01
N PRO A 145 8.46 -1.79 -4.60
CA PRO A 145 7.61 -0.98 -3.72
C PRO A 145 6.15 -0.84 -4.17
N ILE A 146 5.89 -0.69 -5.47
CA ILE A 146 4.53 -0.62 -6.03
C ILE A 146 3.72 -1.90 -5.72
N CYS A 147 4.34 -3.08 -5.79
CA CYS A 147 3.67 -4.33 -5.45
C CYS A 147 3.38 -4.41 -3.94
N SER A 148 4.32 -3.98 -3.08
CA SER A 148 4.09 -3.88 -1.64
C SER A 148 2.98 -2.88 -1.30
N ALA A 149 2.96 -1.73 -1.96
CA ALA A 149 1.92 -0.72 -1.85
C ALA A 149 0.55 -1.31 -2.22
N ALA A 150 0.46 -2.07 -3.31
CA ALA A 150 -0.78 -2.73 -3.71
C ALA A 150 -1.31 -3.69 -2.62
N LEU A 151 -0.43 -4.47 -1.97
CA LEU A 151 -0.81 -5.37 -0.88
C LEU A 151 -1.33 -4.60 0.35
N VAL A 152 -0.63 -3.53 0.75
CA VAL A 152 -1.02 -2.67 1.89
C VAL A 152 -2.33 -1.94 1.60
N ILE A 153 -2.49 -1.39 0.39
CA ILE A 153 -3.72 -0.75 -0.07
C ILE A 153 -4.87 -1.75 -0.03
N ALA A 154 -4.66 -2.95 -0.57
CA ALA A 154 -5.70 -3.97 -0.63
C ALA A 154 -6.19 -4.34 0.78
N MET A 155 -5.26 -4.50 1.72
CA MET A 155 -5.62 -4.76 3.12
C MET A 155 -6.30 -3.56 3.78
N GLY A 156 -5.79 -2.34 3.54
CA GLY A 156 -6.40 -1.10 4.03
C GLY A 156 -7.87 -1.02 3.64
N ARG A 157 -8.17 -1.23 2.35
CA ARG A 157 -9.54 -1.26 1.83
C ARG A 157 -10.41 -2.34 2.48
N LYS A 158 -9.90 -3.57 2.64
CA LYS A 158 -10.65 -4.67 3.30
C LYS A 158 -11.04 -4.31 4.74
N LEU A 159 -10.18 -3.56 5.43
CA LEU A 159 -10.43 -3.09 6.79
C LEU A 159 -11.21 -1.78 6.85
N GLY A 160 -11.51 -1.14 5.72
CA GLY A 160 -12.13 0.19 5.70
C GLY A 160 -11.21 1.30 6.21
N LEU A 161 -9.90 1.11 6.07
CA LEU A 161 -8.86 2.10 6.36
C LEU A 161 -8.62 2.96 5.10
N GLY A 162 -8.95 4.25 5.11
CA GLY A 162 -8.62 5.22 4.05
C GLY A 162 -9.68 5.46 2.95
N ASP A 163 -9.36 6.34 2.00
CA ASP A 163 -10.21 6.74 0.87
C ASP A 163 -9.90 5.94 -0.41
N VAL A 164 -10.91 5.75 -1.27
CA VAL A 164 -10.90 4.90 -2.47
C VAL A 164 -10.04 5.47 -3.60
N GLY A 165 -9.81 6.79 -3.62
CA GLY A 165 -9.18 7.51 -4.74
C GLY A 165 -7.79 7.00 -5.15
N PRO A 166 -6.78 6.99 -4.27
CA PRO A 166 -5.42 6.54 -4.61
C PRO A 166 -5.32 5.06 -5.03
N TRP A 167 -6.33 4.26 -4.68
CA TRP A 167 -6.34 2.83 -4.96
C TRP A 167 -6.85 2.54 -6.38
N TYR A 168 -7.80 3.36 -6.83
CA TYR A 168 -8.38 3.27 -8.15
C TYR A 168 -7.38 3.64 -9.25
N SER A 169 -6.54 4.67 -9.04
CA SER A 169 -5.51 5.09 -9.99
C SER A 169 -4.50 3.98 -10.30
N MET A 170 -3.97 3.30 -9.28
CA MET A 170 -3.00 2.21 -9.48
C MET A 170 -3.59 1.05 -10.30
N ALA A 171 -4.84 0.67 -10.03
CA ALA A 171 -5.52 -0.37 -10.80
C ALA A 171 -5.77 0.07 -12.26
N LEU A 172 -6.13 1.34 -12.48
CA LEU A 172 -6.32 1.89 -13.82
C LEU A 172 -5.01 1.92 -14.64
N GLU A 173 -3.91 2.33 -14.01
CA GLU A 173 -2.58 2.35 -14.61
C GLU A 173 -2.13 0.94 -15.01
N GLY A 174 -2.28 -0.04 -14.12
CA GLY A 174 -1.95 -1.44 -14.42
C GLY A 174 -2.78 -2.06 -15.55
N LEU A 175 -4.03 -1.63 -15.71
CA LEU A 175 -4.92 -2.03 -16.80
C LEU A 175 -4.75 -1.20 -18.08
N GLN A 176 -3.86 -0.19 -18.08
CA GLN A 176 -3.62 0.72 -19.20
C GLN A 176 -4.85 1.52 -19.64
N PHE A 177 -5.77 1.85 -18.71
CA PHE A 177 -6.96 2.64 -19.05
C PHE A 177 -6.66 4.05 -19.59
N SER A 178 -5.47 4.59 -19.30
CA SER A 178 -5.09 5.97 -19.63
C SER A 178 -3.83 6.09 -20.48
N VAL A 179 -3.28 4.98 -20.98
CA VAL A 179 -2.02 5.00 -21.76
C VAL A 179 -2.33 4.87 -23.26
N PRO A 180 -2.04 5.89 -24.09
CA PRO A 180 -2.12 5.76 -25.54
C PRO A 180 -1.15 4.69 -26.03
N ALA A 181 -1.59 3.81 -26.95
CA ALA A 181 -0.80 2.68 -27.44
C ALA A 181 0.53 3.05 -28.16
N THR A 182 0.78 4.34 -28.39
CA THR A 182 1.93 4.86 -29.14
C THR A 182 3.07 5.42 -28.28
N SER A 183 2.99 5.36 -26.94
CA SER A 183 3.94 6.06 -26.06
C SER A 183 4.89 5.18 -25.24
N MET A 184 4.89 3.85 -25.41
CA MET A 184 5.73 2.97 -24.60
C MET A 184 7.10 2.72 -25.24
N THR A 185 8.15 3.08 -24.51
CA THR A 185 9.56 2.74 -24.78
C THR A 185 9.92 1.42 -24.10
N GLU A 186 11.07 0.80 -24.43
CA GLU A 186 11.52 -0.45 -23.78
C GLU A 186 11.75 -0.29 -22.26
N GLU A 187 12.10 0.92 -21.80
CA GLU A 187 12.18 1.24 -20.37
C GLU A 187 10.80 1.23 -19.69
N ASP A 188 9.70 1.34 -20.44
CA ASP A 188 8.35 1.32 -19.87
C ASP A 188 7.80 -0.11 -19.68
N GLU A 189 8.42 -1.14 -20.26
CA GLU A 189 7.87 -2.51 -20.24
C GLU A 189 7.86 -3.10 -18.82
N GLY A 190 8.97 -3.01 -18.08
CA GLY A 190 9.03 -3.58 -16.73
C GLY A 190 8.22 -2.77 -15.72
N ALA A 191 8.12 -1.45 -15.89
CA ALA A 191 7.23 -0.61 -15.08
C ALA A 191 5.77 -1.02 -15.31
N GLN A 192 5.40 -1.24 -16.57
CA GLN A 192 4.06 -1.67 -16.94
C GLN A 192 3.72 -3.07 -16.41
N GLU A 193 4.69 -3.99 -16.42
CA GLU A 193 4.54 -5.30 -15.79
C GLU A 193 4.28 -5.18 -14.28
N ILE A 194 5.06 -4.36 -13.57
CA ILE A 194 4.89 -4.10 -12.13
C ILE A 194 3.50 -3.52 -11.84
N CYS A 195 3.06 -2.52 -12.61
CA CYS A 195 1.73 -1.94 -12.46
C CYS A 195 0.62 -2.97 -12.74
N ALA A 196 0.81 -3.83 -13.75
CA ALA A 196 -0.15 -4.91 -14.04
C ALA A 196 -0.22 -5.93 -12.89
N LEU A 197 0.91 -6.31 -12.28
CA LEU A 197 0.94 -7.17 -11.09
C LEU A 197 0.24 -6.54 -9.88
N ALA A 198 0.44 -5.23 -9.68
CA ALA A 198 -0.27 -4.46 -8.66
C ALA A 198 -1.80 -4.47 -8.89
N ALA A 199 -2.25 -4.25 -10.13
CA ALA A 199 -3.68 -4.35 -10.47
C ALA A 199 -4.23 -5.76 -10.20
N LEU A 200 -3.51 -6.81 -10.58
CA LEU A 200 -3.92 -8.20 -10.32
C LEU A 200 -4.02 -8.52 -8.83
N THR A 201 -3.22 -7.87 -7.99
CA THR A 201 -3.32 -7.98 -6.53
C THR A 201 -4.71 -7.57 -6.04
N PHE A 202 -5.26 -6.48 -6.58
CA PHE A 202 -6.62 -6.06 -6.23
C PHE A 202 -7.70 -7.00 -6.74
N PHE A 203 -7.65 -7.42 -8.01
CA PHE A 203 -8.61 -8.38 -8.56
C PHE A 203 -8.65 -9.66 -7.74
N ARG A 204 -7.49 -10.18 -7.35
CA ARG A 204 -7.42 -11.41 -6.58
C ARG A 204 -7.89 -11.23 -5.14
N THR A 205 -7.51 -10.12 -4.51
CA THR A 205 -7.85 -9.85 -3.10
C THR A 205 -9.34 -9.61 -2.90
N PHE A 206 -9.97 -8.79 -3.76
CA PHE A 206 -11.39 -8.42 -3.64
C PHE A 206 -12.34 -9.35 -4.40
N GLY A 207 -11.82 -10.36 -5.08
CA GLY A 207 -12.59 -11.21 -5.97
C GLY A 207 -12.79 -10.54 -7.33
N ALA A 208 -12.48 -11.30 -8.39
CA ALA A 208 -12.28 -10.72 -9.71
C ALA A 208 -13.56 -10.06 -10.25
N GLU A 209 -14.71 -10.72 -10.11
CA GLU A 209 -16.00 -10.16 -10.55
C GLU A 209 -16.40 -8.87 -9.79
N GLN A 210 -16.18 -8.84 -8.48
CA GLN A 210 -16.54 -7.69 -7.65
C GLN A 210 -15.69 -6.49 -8.04
N PHE A 211 -14.38 -6.72 -8.19
CA PHE A 211 -13.44 -5.66 -8.55
C PHE A 211 -13.66 -5.18 -10.00
N THR A 212 -13.94 -6.07 -10.95
CA THR A 212 -14.35 -5.68 -12.31
C THR A 212 -15.58 -4.77 -12.30
N SER A 213 -16.57 -5.10 -11.48
CA SER A 213 -17.79 -4.31 -11.35
C SER A 213 -17.51 -2.94 -10.72
N LEU A 214 -16.62 -2.87 -9.73
CA LEU A 214 -16.19 -1.61 -9.11
C LEU A 214 -15.43 -0.71 -10.11
N MET A 215 -14.58 -1.31 -10.95
CA MET A 215 -13.82 -0.62 -12.00
C MET A 215 -14.67 -0.21 -13.21
N SER A 216 -15.95 -0.61 -13.24
CA SER A 216 -16.85 -0.23 -14.31
C SER A 216 -17.47 1.13 -14.00
N SER A 217 -17.02 2.17 -14.71
CA SER A 217 -17.66 3.48 -14.77
C SER A 217 -18.40 3.67 -16.11
N PRO A 218 -19.72 3.41 -16.18
CA PRO A 218 -20.49 3.64 -17.42
C PRO A 218 -20.44 5.09 -17.90
N ALA A 219 -20.26 6.05 -16.99
CA ALA A 219 -20.11 7.46 -17.32
C ALA A 219 -18.83 7.74 -18.12
N ASP A 220 -17.78 6.95 -17.89
CA ASP A 220 -16.48 7.04 -18.57
C ASP A 220 -16.33 5.99 -19.69
N GLY A 221 -17.42 5.32 -20.08
CA GLY A 221 -17.40 4.24 -21.09
C GLY A 221 -16.72 2.94 -20.62
N GLN A 222 -16.40 2.85 -19.33
CA GLN A 222 -15.79 1.68 -18.71
C GLN A 222 -16.90 0.71 -18.29
N THR A 223 -17.10 -0.33 -19.08
CA THR A 223 -18.07 -1.39 -18.78
C THR A 223 -17.35 -2.61 -18.20
N TYR A 224 -18.12 -3.53 -17.61
CA TYR A 224 -17.60 -4.84 -17.19
C TYR A 224 -16.85 -5.55 -18.32
N GLY A 225 -17.40 -5.49 -19.54
CA GLY A 225 -16.75 -6.04 -20.73
C GLY A 225 -15.48 -5.31 -21.14
N THR A 226 -15.41 -3.98 -20.92
CA THR A 226 -14.20 -3.18 -21.18
C THR A 226 -13.05 -3.64 -20.29
N VAL A 227 -13.30 -3.81 -18.99
CA VAL A 227 -12.30 -4.29 -18.03
C VAL A 227 -11.82 -5.69 -18.38
N LEU A 228 -12.74 -6.62 -18.70
CA LEU A 228 -12.39 -7.97 -19.15
C LEU A 228 -11.54 -7.95 -20.42
N ASN A 229 -11.90 -7.09 -21.39
CA ASN A 229 -11.13 -6.97 -22.62
C ASN A 229 -9.71 -6.45 -22.36
N LEU A 230 -9.53 -5.50 -21.43
CA LEU A 230 -8.20 -5.02 -21.07
C LEU A 230 -7.35 -6.11 -20.44
N LEU A 231 -7.90 -6.93 -19.54
CA LEU A 231 -7.19 -8.09 -18.99
C LEU A 231 -6.74 -9.06 -20.10
N LYS A 232 -7.60 -9.31 -21.10
CA LYS A 232 -7.24 -10.13 -22.26
C LYS A 232 -6.17 -9.48 -23.12
N VAL A 233 -6.22 -8.17 -23.33
CA VAL A 233 -5.20 -7.41 -24.07
C VAL A 233 -3.85 -7.48 -23.35
N LEU A 234 -3.80 -7.38 -22.02
CA LEU A 234 -2.56 -7.57 -21.25
C LEU A 234 -1.94 -8.95 -21.52
N LYS A 235 -2.78 -9.99 -21.62
CA LYS A 235 -2.36 -11.35 -21.95
C LYS A 235 -1.86 -11.47 -23.39
N GLU A 236 -2.64 -10.97 -24.36
CA GLU A 236 -2.31 -11.05 -25.80
C GLU A 236 -1.03 -10.31 -26.15
N LYS A 237 -0.76 -9.19 -25.47
CA LYS A 237 0.46 -8.39 -25.63
C LYS A 237 1.65 -8.89 -24.81
N GLU A 238 1.47 -9.96 -24.03
CA GLU A 238 2.51 -10.50 -23.14
C GLU A 238 3.12 -9.43 -22.22
N VAL A 239 2.27 -8.53 -21.70
CA VAL A 239 2.70 -7.43 -20.80
C VAL A 239 3.35 -7.98 -19.53
N ILE A 240 2.80 -9.09 -19.01
CA ILE A 240 3.35 -9.80 -17.87
C ILE A 240 4.16 -10.98 -18.41
N LYS A 241 5.46 -11.01 -18.12
CA LYS A 241 6.41 -12.06 -18.51
C LYS A 241 6.72 -12.98 -17.34
N TYR A 242 6.60 -12.49 -16.11
CA TYR A 242 6.80 -13.22 -14.88
C TYR A 242 5.74 -14.30 -14.69
N ARG A 243 6.18 -15.56 -14.67
CA ARG A 243 5.31 -16.74 -14.79
C ARG A 243 4.20 -16.83 -13.73
N PRO A 244 4.44 -16.55 -12.44
CA PRO A 244 3.36 -16.48 -11.45
C PRO A 244 2.33 -15.39 -11.78
N GLY A 245 2.79 -14.24 -12.28
CA GLY A 245 1.94 -13.16 -12.77
C GLY A 245 1.07 -13.56 -13.96
N VAL A 246 1.65 -14.25 -14.95
CA VAL A 246 0.90 -14.82 -16.09
C VAL A 246 -0.18 -15.77 -15.60
N THR A 247 0.18 -16.69 -14.70
CA THR A 247 -0.76 -17.66 -14.12
C THR A 247 -1.90 -16.97 -13.38
N LEU A 248 -1.60 -15.90 -12.63
CA LEU A 248 -2.62 -15.12 -11.94
C LEU A 248 -3.54 -14.38 -12.92
N LEU A 249 -2.98 -13.76 -13.98
CA LEU A 249 -3.75 -13.08 -15.01
C LEU A 249 -4.77 -14.04 -15.66
N GLU A 250 -4.33 -15.25 -16.02
CA GLU A 250 -5.22 -16.26 -16.60
C GLU A 250 -6.34 -16.68 -15.65
N ARG A 251 -6.02 -16.86 -14.36
CA ARG A 251 -7.02 -17.15 -13.33
C ARG A 251 -8.02 -16.00 -13.16
N VAL A 252 -7.53 -14.76 -13.08
CA VAL A 252 -8.38 -13.56 -12.97
C VAL A 252 -9.30 -13.46 -14.18
N ILE A 253 -8.81 -13.63 -15.42
CA ILE A 253 -9.67 -13.63 -16.61
C ILE A 253 -10.76 -14.71 -16.50
N SER A 254 -10.38 -15.94 -16.15
CA SER A 254 -11.33 -17.04 -15.97
C SER A 254 -12.36 -16.75 -14.87
N ASP A 255 -11.93 -16.14 -13.76
CA ASP A 255 -12.78 -15.77 -12.64
C ASP A 255 -13.78 -14.68 -13.06
N VAL A 256 -13.34 -13.67 -13.81
CA VAL A 256 -14.24 -12.62 -14.36
C VAL A 256 -15.25 -13.21 -15.34
N GLU A 257 -14.83 -14.13 -16.23
CA GLU A 257 -15.72 -14.79 -17.20
C GLU A 257 -16.75 -15.71 -16.55
N SER A 258 -16.37 -16.38 -15.47
CA SER A 258 -17.25 -17.27 -14.71
C SER A 258 -18.03 -16.58 -13.60
N HIS A 259 -17.89 -15.25 -13.45
CA HIS A 259 -18.47 -14.45 -12.38
C HIS A 259 -18.10 -14.94 -10.97
N ASN A 260 -16.88 -15.44 -10.81
CA ASN A 260 -16.35 -15.86 -9.52
C ASN A 260 -16.10 -14.64 -8.62
N LYS A 261 -16.69 -14.68 -7.43
CA LYS A 261 -16.62 -13.62 -6.42
C LYS A 261 -15.69 -13.96 -5.26
N GLN A 262 -14.97 -15.09 -5.35
CA GLN A 262 -14.09 -15.55 -4.28
C GLN A 262 -12.99 -14.53 -4.01
N GLU A 263 -12.97 -14.04 -2.77
CA GLU A 263 -11.92 -13.21 -2.24
C GLU A 263 -10.75 -14.05 -1.72
N HIS A 264 -9.58 -13.42 -1.69
CA HIS A 264 -8.37 -14.02 -1.14
C HIS A 264 -7.76 -13.11 -0.07
N SER A 265 -6.98 -13.72 0.82
CA SER A 265 -6.15 -12.97 1.75
C SER A 265 -4.96 -12.34 1.01
N VAL A 266 -4.51 -11.18 1.48
CA VAL A 266 -3.32 -10.49 0.93
C VAL A 266 -2.10 -11.39 1.04
N GLY A 267 -1.98 -12.16 2.13
CA GLY A 267 -0.90 -13.13 2.31
C GLY A 267 -0.96 -14.31 1.33
N GLU A 268 -2.14 -14.77 0.92
CA GLU A 268 -2.27 -15.76 -0.16
C GLU A 268 -1.84 -15.18 -1.50
N VAL A 269 -2.28 -13.97 -1.83
CA VAL A 269 -1.90 -13.29 -3.08
C VAL A 269 -0.39 -13.08 -3.16
N TYR A 270 0.23 -12.63 -2.07
CA TYR A 270 1.67 -12.49 -1.98
C TYR A 270 2.40 -13.83 -2.21
N ARG A 271 1.93 -14.92 -1.58
CA ARG A 271 2.54 -16.25 -1.79
C ARG A 271 2.42 -16.72 -3.23
N ASP A 272 1.22 -16.60 -3.80
CA ASP A 272 0.92 -17.02 -5.17
C ASP A 272 1.79 -16.27 -6.19
N LEU A 273 1.98 -14.96 -6.00
CA LEU A 273 2.77 -14.13 -6.90
C LEU A 273 4.28 -14.26 -6.66
N PHE A 274 4.77 -14.17 -5.43
CA PHE A 274 6.19 -13.86 -5.18
C PHE A 274 6.98 -14.99 -4.51
N LEU A 275 6.33 -16.04 -4.00
CA LEU A 275 7.02 -17.14 -3.30
C LEU A 275 6.91 -18.50 -3.99
N SER A 276 6.08 -18.61 -5.03
CA SER A 276 5.76 -19.86 -5.73
C SER A 276 6.96 -20.56 -6.40
N GLU A 277 8.03 -19.83 -6.75
CA GLU A 277 9.18 -20.39 -7.49
C GLU A 277 10.34 -20.88 -6.60
N ASN A 278 10.35 -20.54 -5.31
CA ASN A 278 11.43 -20.96 -4.39
C ASN A 278 11.37 -22.43 -3.97
N LYS A 279 10.45 -23.25 -4.53
CA LYS A 279 10.27 -24.66 -4.16
C LYS A 279 10.73 -25.68 -5.21
N GLU A 280 11.13 -25.26 -6.40
CA GLU A 280 11.62 -26.20 -7.44
C GLU A 280 13.16 -26.29 -7.53
N GLY A 281 13.89 -25.70 -6.58
CA GLY A 281 15.36 -25.65 -6.60
C GLY A 281 16.06 -25.84 -5.25
N SER A 282 15.48 -26.61 -4.32
CA SER A 282 16.16 -27.05 -3.07
C SER A 282 16.39 -28.55 -3.06
#